data_AF-A0A6I4HUF2-F1
#
_entry.id   AF-A0A6I4HUF2-F1
#
_cell.length_a   1.000
_cell.length_b   1.000
_cell.length_c   1.000
_cell.angle_alpha   90.00
_cell.angle_beta   90.00
_cell.angle_gamma   90.00
#
_symmetry.space_group_name_H-M   'P 1'
#
loop_
_entity.id
_entity.type
_entity.pdbx_description
1 polymer ?
#
loop_
_entity_poly.entity_id
_entity_poly.type
_entity_poly.pdbx_seq_one_letter_code
_entity_poly.pdbx_strand_id
1 'polypeptide(L)'
;MIILGKNTDDKGRQLEELTKCLLTQIGYEQIVANEVRAGGDEIDLTARLRQRGLKDEVFHDVICECKAYKTPLNLPDWLKFLGKLYAYEHGNQSVALGCFIALNGVNGNVWGHFKSLRKNKGHLQIVEGDDLIKLIKSEMQLSSIEEIIYQLSNLTSRTVINSDLAYYQKKCYWLVEFAKETFTVFDGGGKPIDSEEVQIIGKLIQDNTELREYVDLLAENEAIKRMQFIQKYVLSVLLITGQAISVRQILENENREAIESQIGKISLDEISVAIQSLLEEKLLDVKKGKYTLITHHTNGQINSTVAFIRYFLNDRILLFALGTKHYWDLIDPELLQVILTMQGEMSLDAETKAVCLKLIRWSPRALIWACHPDTFLLNQQKNNLQLDLQTAQVGNAYFLRKVMDLFLKDYDEDGLRKYFLKECGIVEVETEIKLRIKSIETLLAEPRNKQRIALGQMSEEYGDVIIPMLILPEQPEPWERQNIINRDEN
;
A
#
# COMPACT_ATOMS: atom_id res chain seq x y z
N MET A 1 -20.05 -2.39 -16.82
CA MET A 1 -20.86 -2.48 -15.58
C MET A 1 -21.61 -3.78 -15.56
N ILE A 2 -21.66 -4.44 -14.40
CA ILE A 2 -22.30 -5.72 -14.18
C ILE A 2 -23.40 -5.55 -13.13
N ILE A 3 -24.64 -5.87 -13.49
CA ILE A 3 -25.73 -6.04 -12.52
C ILE A 3 -25.69 -7.49 -12.04
N LEU A 4 -25.33 -7.69 -10.78
CA LEU A 4 -25.29 -9.01 -10.16
C LEU A 4 -26.70 -9.44 -9.76
N GLY A 5 -26.99 -10.73 -9.87
CA GLY A 5 -28.25 -11.28 -9.39
C GLY A 5 -28.20 -12.80 -9.29
N LYS A 6 -29.02 -13.35 -8.40
CA LYS A 6 -29.12 -14.81 -8.18
C LYS A 6 -29.73 -15.56 -9.38
N ASN A 7 -30.54 -14.87 -10.16
CA ASN A 7 -31.18 -15.34 -11.39
C ASN A 7 -31.55 -14.13 -12.27
N THR A 8 -32.16 -14.37 -13.44
CA THR A 8 -32.55 -13.32 -14.39
C THR A 8 -33.55 -12.33 -13.80
N ASP A 9 -34.50 -12.79 -12.98
CA ASP A 9 -35.51 -11.92 -12.37
C ASP A 9 -34.89 -11.00 -11.31
N ASP A 10 -34.00 -11.54 -10.48
CA ASP A 10 -33.26 -10.77 -9.48
C ASP A 10 -32.37 -9.72 -10.15
N LYS A 11 -31.78 -10.01 -11.32
CA LYS A 11 -31.04 -9.01 -12.11
C LYS A 11 -31.91 -7.85 -12.57
N GLY A 12 -33.11 -8.15 -13.09
CA GLY A 12 -34.07 -7.13 -13.49
C GLY A 12 -34.40 -6.21 -12.30
N ARG A 13 -34.76 -6.82 -11.17
CA ARG A 13 -35.04 -6.12 -9.91
C ARG A 13 -33.85 -5.30 -9.39
N GLN A 14 -32.61 -5.79 -9.51
CA GLN A 14 -31.44 -5.01 -9.12
C GLN A 14 -31.24 -3.77 -10.01
N LEU A 15 -31.49 -3.88 -11.32
CA LEU A 15 -31.42 -2.73 -12.24
C LEU A 15 -32.51 -1.69 -11.94
N GLU A 16 -33.71 -2.14 -11.59
CA GLU A 16 -34.81 -1.27 -11.14
C GLU A 16 -34.45 -0.55 -9.83
N GLU A 17 -33.95 -1.29 -8.83
CA GLU A 17 -33.54 -0.69 -7.55
C GLU A 17 -32.37 0.31 -7.71
N LEU A 18 -31.42 0.02 -8.61
CA LEU A 18 -30.37 0.97 -8.99
C LEU A 18 -30.96 2.23 -9.62
N THR A 19 -31.87 2.07 -10.58
CA THR A 19 -32.53 3.19 -11.25
C THR A 19 -33.29 4.06 -10.26
N LYS A 20 -34.04 3.45 -9.35
CA LYS A 20 -34.73 4.13 -8.25
C LYS A 20 -33.76 4.92 -7.36
N CYS A 21 -32.61 4.33 -7.02
CA CYS A 21 -31.58 5.01 -6.26
C CYS A 21 -31.05 6.25 -6.99
N LEU A 22 -30.75 6.13 -8.29
CA LEU A 22 -30.27 7.24 -9.12
C LEU A 22 -31.31 8.36 -9.26
N LEU A 23 -32.57 8.01 -9.53
CA LEU A 23 -33.67 8.98 -9.59
C LEU A 23 -33.80 9.77 -8.28
N THR A 24 -33.66 9.09 -7.13
CA THR A 24 -33.67 9.73 -5.81
C THR A 24 -32.54 10.74 -5.67
N GLN A 25 -31.31 10.39 -6.07
CA GLN A 25 -30.14 11.27 -5.99
C GLN A 25 -30.28 12.51 -6.89
N ILE A 26 -30.87 12.33 -8.08
CA ILE A 26 -31.14 13.42 -9.03
C ILE A 26 -32.27 14.35 -8.54
N GLY A 27 -33.02 13.97 -7.50
CA GLY A 27 -34.06 14.79 -6.87
C GLY A 27 -35.49 14.47 -7.31
N TYR A 28 -35.72 13.31 -7.91
CA TYR A 28 -37.09 12.84 -8.14
C TYR A 28 -37.73 12.36 -6.82
N GLU A 29 -39.03 12.64 -6.69
CA GLU A 29 -39.87 12.29 -5.56
C GLU A 29 -40.95 11.29 -5.99
N GLN A 30 -41.67 10.70 -5.03
CA GLN A 30 -42.80 9.77 -5.26
C GLN A 30 -42.45 8.58 -6.18
N ILE A 31 -41.29 7.95 -5.96
CA ILE A 31 -40.82 6.85 -6.81
C ILE A 31 -41.56 5.55 -6.47
N VAL A 32 -42.36 5.04 -7.41
CA VAL A 32 -43.11 3.79 -7.30
C VAL A 32 -42.52 2.76 -8.25
N ALA A 33 -42.38 1.51 -7.78
CA ALA A 33 -41.93 0.39 -8.59
C ALA A 33 -43.11 -0.56 -8.87
N ASN A 34 -43.08 -1.23 -10.02
CA ASN A 34 -44.07 -2.23 -10.44
C ASN A 34 -45.51 -1.70 -10.37
N GLU A 35 -45.73 -0.52 -10.94
CA GLU A 35 -47.05 0.11 -10.97
C GLU A 35 -47.92 -0.59 -12.03
N VAL A 36 -48.95 -1.32 -11.58
CA VAL A 36 -49.92 -1.99 -12.46
C VAL A 36 -51.13 -1.08 -12.68
N ARG A 37 -51.41 -0.74 -13.94
CA ARG A 37 -52.53 0.15 -14.30
C ARG A 37 -53.68 -0.57 -15.01
N ALA A 38 -54.79 0.15 -15.20
CA ALA A 38 -55.96 -0.35 -15.92
C ALA A 38 -55.57 -0.84 -17.32
N GLY A 39 -55.82 -2.13 -17.60
CA GLY A 39 -55.35 -2.81 -18.81
C GLY A 39 -54.29 -3.90 -18.56
N GLY A 40 -53.72 -3.98 -17.34
CA GLY A 40 -52.77 -5.03 -16.96
C GLY A 40 -51.32 -4.75 -17.37
N ASP A 41 -51.03 -3.56 -17.90
CA ASP A 41 -49.66 -3.14 -18.21
C ASP A 41 -48.94 -2.73 -16.93
N GLU A 42 -47.84 -3.42 -16.65
CA GLU A 42 -46.91 -3.15 -15.55
C GLU A 42 -45.82 -2.18 -16.03
N ILE A 43 -45.61 -1.10 -15.27
CA ILE A 43 -44.52 -0.15 -15.47
C ILE A 43 -43.46 -0.41 -14.40
N ASP A 44 -42.21 -0.63 -14.84
CA ASP A 44 -41.10 -0.97 -13.94
C ASP A 44 -40.89 0.13 -12.88
N LEU A 45 -40.81 1.41 -13.28
CA LEU A 45 -40.73 2.54 -12.35
C LEU A 45 -41.50 3.79 -12.84
N THR A 46 -42.12 4.51 -11.89
CA THR A 46 -42.64 5.86 -12.09
C THR A 46 -42.10 6.80 -11.02
N ALA A 47 -41.85 8.07 -11.38
CA ALA A 47 -41.42 9.09 -10.42
C ALA A 47 -41.83 10.49 -10.86
N ARG A 48 -41.65 11.48 -9.99
CA ARG A 48 -42.01 12.88 -10.27
C ARG A 48 -40.90 13.83 -9.90
N LEU A 49 -40.54 14.73 -10.81
CA LEU A 49 -39.65 15.84 -10.51
C LEU A 49 -40.47 17.07 -10.15
N ARG A 50 -40.25 17.60 -8.94
CA ARG A 50 -40.90 18.82 -8.48
C ARG A 50 -40.12 20.04 -8.95
N GLN A 51 -40.78 20.90 -9.71
CA GLN A 51 -40.24 22.19 -10.14
C GLN A 51 -41.02 23.33 -9.49
N ARG A 52 -40.32 24.21 -8.79
CA ARG A 52 -40.93 25.41 -8.19
C ARG A 52 -41.28 26.42 -9.29
N GLY A 53 -42.56 26.61 -9.56
CA GLY A 53 -43.05 27.68 -10.42
C GLY A 53 -43.20 29.01 -9.68
N LEU A 54 -43.47 30.07 -10.44
CA LEU A 54 -43.68 31.43 -9.91
C LEU A 54 -44.99 31.60 -9.10
N LYS A 55 -45.94 30.66 -9.23
CA LYS A 55 -47.24 30.66 -8.55
C LYS A 55 -47.66 29.30 -8.00
N ASP A 56 -47.38 28.23 -8.75
CA ASP A 56 -47.75 26.86 -8.40
C ASP A 56 -46.54 25.92 -8.54
N GLU A 57 -46.64 24.76 -7.89
CA GLU A 57 -45.69 23.66 -8.08
C GLU A 57 -46.05 22.89 -9.34
N VAL A 58 -45.07 22.70 -10.21
CA VAL A 58 -45.21 21.91 -11.43
C VAL A 58 -44.51 20.59 -11.21
N PHE A 59 -45.19 19.49 -11.51
CA PHE A 59 -44.62 18.15 -11.46
C PHE A 59 -44.41 17.63 -12.88
N HIS A 60 -43.23 17.06 -13.10
CA HIS A 60 -42.89 16.36 -14.33
C HIS A 60 -42.82 14.86 -14.05
N ASP A 61 -43.77 14.11 -14.59
CA ASP A 61 -43.79 12.64 -14.47
C ASP A 61 -42.67 12.03 -15.31
N VAL A 62 -42.00 11.00 -14.78
CA VAL A 62 -41.10 10.11 -15.52
C VAL A 62 -41.60 8.68 -15.42
N ILE A 63 -41.48 7.96 -16.53
CA ILE A 63 -41.74 6.53 -16.64
C ILE A 63 -40.45 5.87 -17.08
N CYS A 64 -40.01 4.87 -16.34
CA CYS A 64 -38.85 4.08 -16.71
C CYS A 64 -39.24 2.63 -16.99
N GLU A 65 -38.59 2.07 -18.01
CA GLU A 65 -38.58 0.63 -18.27
C GLU A 65 -37.12 0.17 -18.26
N CYS A 66 -36.83 -0.86 -17.47
CA CYS A 66 -35.51 -1.38 -17.20
C CYS A 66 -35.36 -2.77 -17.81
N LYS A 67 -34.29 -3.00 -18.57
CA LYS A 67 -33.99 -4.32 -19.15
C LYS A 67 -32.51 -4.66 -19.02
N ALA A 68 -32.23 -5.71 -18.25
CA ALA A 68 -30.89 -6.25 -17.95
C ALA A 68 -30.54 -7.48 -18.82
N TYR A 69 -30.82 -7.43 -20.12
CA TYR A 69 -30.56 -8.56 -21.02
C TYR A 69 -29.09 -8.69 -21.38
N LYS A 70 -28.64 -9.92 -21.69
CA LYS A 70 -27.26 -10.19 -22.13
C LYS A 70 -26.96 -9.64 -23.52
N THR A 71 -27.97 -9.46 -24.36
CA THR A 71 -27.83 -8.95 -25.73
C THR A 71 -28.55 -7.62 -25.89
N PRO A 72 -28.15 -6.79 -26.87
CA PRO A 72 -28.84 -5.54 -27.16
C PRO A 72 -30.34 -5.75 -27.42
N LEU A 73 -31.16 -4.81 -26.93
CA LEU A 73 -32.61 -4.88 -27.08
C LEU A 73 -33.05 -4.64 -28.52
N ASN A 74 -34.20 -5.22 -28.86
CA ASN A 74 -34.76 -5.20 -30.21
C ASN A 74 -35.99 -4.29 -30.33
N LEU A 75 -36.49 -4.15 -31.56
CA LEU A 75 -37.61 -3.26 -31.87
C LEU A 75 -38.91 -3.66 -31.14
N PRO A 76 -39.29 -4.95 -31.02
CA PRO A 76 -40.41 -5.37 -30.16
C PRO A 76 -40.36 -4.84 -28.72
N ASP A 77 -39.21 -4.92 -28.04
CA ASP A 77 -39.07 -4.43 -26.66
C ASP A 77 -39.29 -2.91 -26.60
N TRP A 78 -38.69 -2.19 -27.54
CA TRP A 78 -38.86 -0.74 -27.68
C TRP A 78 -40.31 -0.33 -27.96
N LEU A 79 -41.02 -1.04 -28.85
CA LEU A 79 -42.41 -0.74 -29.18
C LEU A 79 -43.36 -1.03 -28.02
N LYS A 80 -43.11 -2.08 -27.23
CA LYS A 80 -43.87 -2.34 -25.99
C LYS A 80 -43.73 -1.18 -25.02
N PHE A 81 -42.51 -0.69 -24.78
CA PHE A 81 -42.28 0.48 -23.95
C PHE A 81 -43.03 1.73 -24.45
N LEU A 82 -42.95 2.02 -25.76
CA LEU A 82 -43.68 3.14 -26.34
C LEU A 82 -45.20 3.01 -26.19
N GLY A 83 -45.73 1.78 -26.27
CA GLY A 83 -47.13 1.49 -25.99
C GLY A 83 -47.52 1.83 -24.55
N LYS A 84 -46.71 1.41 -23.57
CA LYS A 84 -46.91 1.73 -22.14
C LYS A 84 -46.89 3.24 -21.89
N LEU A 85 -45.90 3.95 -22.46
CA LEU A 85 -45.80 5.41 -22.35
C LEU A 85 -47.04 6.09 -22.94
N TYR A 86 -47.47 5.68 -24.14
CA TYR A 86 -48.67 6.23 -24.78
C TYR A 86 -49.93 6.01 -23.93
N ALA A 87 -50.11 4.81 -23.38
CA ALA A 87 -51.23 4.50 -22.50
C ALA A 87 -51.24 5.38 -21.24
N TYR A 88 -50.06 5.62 -20.65
CA TYR A 88 -49.91 6.52 -19.51
C TYR A 88 -50.28 7.97 -19.85
N GLU A 89 -49.69 8.52 -20.92
CA GLU A 89 -49.93 9.92 -21.34
C GLU A 89 -51.41 10.15 -21.65
N HIS A 90 -52.05 9.19 -22.31
CA HIS A 90 -53.46 9.26 -22.65
C HIS A 90 -54.37 9.18 -21.41
N GLY A 91 -54.06 8.28 -20.47
CA GLY A 91 -54.83 8.11 -19.23
C GLY A 91 -54.74 9.30 -18.27
N ASN A 92 -53.59 9.95 -18.20
CA ASN A 92 -53.33 11.07 -17.28
C ASN A 92 -53.54 12.46 -17.89
N GLN A 93 -53.78 12.55 -19.20
CA GLN A 93 -53.87 13.82 -19.94
C GLN A 93 -52.64 14.73 -19.72
N SER A 94 -51.46 14.13 -19.48
CA SER A 94 -50.19 14.82 -19.25
C SER A 94 -49.08 14.14 -20.06
N VAL A 95 -48.07 14.91 -20.46
CA VAL A 95 -46.86 14.39 -21.13
C VAL A 95 -45.89 13.92 -20.05
N ALA A 96 -45.37 12.70 -20.19
CA ALA A 96 -44.38 12.14 -19.28
C ALA A 96 -43.02 12.00 -19.97
N LEU A 97 -41.94 12.11 -19.21
CA LEU A 97 -40.61 11.76 -19.68
C LEU A 97 -40.52 10.23 -19.77
N GLY A 98 -40.27 9.70 -20.97
CA GLY A 98 -40.07 8.26 -21.18
C GLY A 98 -38.59 7.92 -21.15
N CYS A 99 -38.17 7.12 -20.18
CA CYS A 99 -36.79 6.65 -20.02
C CYS A 99 -36.69 5.13 -20.25
N PHE A 100 -35.95 4.72 -21.27
CA PHE A 100 -35.73 3.30 -21.57
C PHE A 100 -34.30 2.91 -21.22
N ILE A 101 -34.14 2.09 -20.18
CA ILE A 101 -32.84 1.71 -19.63
C ILE A 101 -32.46 0.32 -20.15
N ALA A 102 -31.41 0.28 -20.96
CA ALA A 102 -30.95 -0.91 -21.65
C ALA A 102 -29.50 -1.21 -21.25
N LEU A 103 -29.29 -2.14 -20.31
CA LEU A 103 -27.96 -2.40 -19.73
C LEU A 103 -26.90 -2.70 -20.80
N ASN A 104 -27.23 -3.58 -21.76
CA ASN A 104 -26.35 -3.96 -22.87
C ASN A 104 -26.70 -3.25 -24.19
N GLY A 105 -27.33 -2.08 -24.08
CA GLY A 105 -27.67 -1.21 -25.20
C GLY A 105 -28.84 -1.69 -26.05
N VAL A 106 -29.07 -0.97 -27.14
CA VAL A 106 -30.12 -1.28 -28.12
C VAL A 106 -29.55 -1.48 -29.52
N ASN A 107 -30.21 -2.26 -30.37
CA ASN A 107 -29.72 -2.50 -31.72
C ASN A 107 -29.96 -1.31 -32.68
N GLY A 108 -29.38 -1.38 -33.88
CA GLY A 108 -29.47 -0.31 -34.89
C GLY A 108 -30.90 0.06 -35.33
N ASN A 109 -31.83 -0.90 -35.30
CA ASN A 109 -33.24 -0.63 -35.65
C ASN A 109 -33.93 0.22 -34.59
N VAL A 110 -33.68 -0.07 -33.31
CA VAL A 110 -34.18 0.74 -32.19
C VAL A 110 -33.58 2.13 -32.26
N TRP A 111 -32.27 2.25 -32.44
CA TRP A 111 -31.58 3.54 -32.58
C TRP A 111 -32.11 4.38 -33.74
N GLY A 112 -32.34 3.77 -34.90
CA GLY A 112 -32.94 4.43 -36.06
C GLY A 112 -34.34 4.96 -35.77
N HIS A 113 -35.18 4.13 -35.14
CA HIS A 113 -36.54 4.53 -34.77
C HIS A 113 -36.54 5.63 -33.69
N PHE A 114 -35.73 5.51 -32.64
CA PHE A 114 -35.56 6.53 -31.60
C PHE A 114 -35.14 7.89 -32.19
N LYS A 115 -34.16 7.92 -33.09
CA LYS A 115 -33.71 9.16 -33.75
C LYS A 115 -34.84 9.82 -34.56
N SER A 116 -35.70 9.03 -35.21
CA SER A 116 -36.85 9.55 -35.94
C SER A 116 -37.89 10.17 -35.01
N LEU A 117 -38.16 9.53 -33.87
CA LEU A 117 -39.12 9.99 -32.87
C LEU A 117 -38.63 11.21 -32.12
N ARG A 118 -37.35 11.26 -31.73
CA ARG A 118 -36.78 12.36 -30.93
C ARG A 118 -36.90 13.72 -31.62
N LYS A 119 -36.92 13.76 -32.96
CA LYS A 119 -37.17 15.00 -33.73
C LYS A 119 -38.55 15.62 -33.44
N ASN A 120 -39.54 14.79 -33.10
CA ASN A 120 -40.92 15.20 -32.86
C ASN A 120 -41.36 15.04 -31.39
N LYS A 121 -40.68 14.18 -30.61
CA LYS A 121 -40.93 13.87 -29.20
C LYS A 121 -39.64 14.05 -28.39
N GLY A 122 -39.43 15.27 -27.87
CA GLY A 122 -38.21 15.62 -27.10
C GLY A 122 -38.12 15.01 -25.70
N HIS A 123 -39.17 14.35 -25.21
CA HIS A 123 -39.27 13.77 -23.86
C HIS A 123 -38.89 12.27 -23.81
N LEU A 124 -38.25 11.72 -24.84
CA LEU A 124 -37.80 10.32 -24.87
C LEU A 124 -36.29 10.23 -24.66
N GLN A 125 -35.87 9.30 -23.81
CA GLN A 125 -34.47 9.01 -23.53
C GLN A 125 -34.20 7.51 -23.55
N ILE A 126 -33.06 7.14 -24.14
CA ILE A 126 -32.46 5.81 -23.98
C ILE A 126 -31.22 6.00 -23.11
N VAL A 127 -31.07 5.15 -22.09
CA VAL A 127 -29.91 5.13 -21.19
C VAL A 127 -29.27 3.76 -21.31
N GLU A 128 -28.03 3.72 -21.79
CA GLU A 128 -27.27 2.48 -21.93
C GLU A 128 -26.32 2.26 -20.73
N GLY A 129 -25.68 1.08 -20.64
CA GLY A 129 -24.80 0.75 -19.52
C GLY A 129 -23.68 1.77 -19.24
N ASP A 130 -23.08 2.34 -20.28
CA ASP A 130 -22.05 3.38 -20.13
C ASP A 130 -22.61 4.69 -19.58
N ASP A 131 -23.87 5.02 -19.88
CA ASP A 131 -24.54 6.19 -19.32
C ASP A 131 -24.87 5.96 -17.84
N LEU A 132 -25.28 4.75 -17.47
CA LEU A 132 -25.46 4.35 -16.06
C LEU A 132 -24.15 4.47 -15.28
N ILE A 133 -23.02 4.02 -15.83
CA ILE A 133 -21.71 4.16 -15.18
C ILE A 133 -21.39 5.63 -14.89
N LYS A 134 -21.64 6.53 -15.86
CA LYS A 134 -21.39 7.96 -15.67
C LYS A 134 -22.26 8.55 -14.56
N LEU A 135 -23.54 8.19 -14.54
CA LEU A 135 -24.49 8.64 -13.50
C LEU A 135 -24.11 8.09 -12.13
N ILE A 136 -23.74 6.81 -12.04
CA ILE A 136 -23.28 6.21 -10.79
C ILE A 136 -22.03 6.92 -10.28
N LYS A 137 -21.06 7.20 -11.15
CA LYS A 137 -19.83 7.90 -10.75
C LYS A 137 -20.09 9.35 -10.32
N SER A 138 -21.12 10.03 -10.84
CA SER A 138 -21.45 11.40 -10.42
C SER A 138 -22.23 11.43 -9.11
N GLU A 139 -23.15 10.49 -8.91
CA GLU A 139 -24.09 10.52 -7.79
C GLU A 139 -23.67 9.65 -6.59
N MET A 140 -22.92 8.58 -6.83
CA MET A 140 -22.40 7.69 -5.80
C MET A 140 -20.93 8.03 -5.59
N GLN A 141 -20.55 8.36 -4.36
CA GLN A 141 -19.18 8.75 -3.99
C GLN A 141 -18.20 7.56 -4.12
N LEU A 142 -17.89 7.18 -5.36
CA LEU A 142 -17.02 6.06 -5.66
C LEU A 142 -15.57 6.51 -5.71
N SER A 143 -14.67 5.67 -5.19
CA SER A 143 -13.24 5.81 -5.41
C SER A 143 -12.89 5.69 -6.89
N SER A 144 -11.79 6.35 -7.26
CA SER A 144 -11.29 6.27 -8.63
C SER A 144 -10.64 4.92 -8.90
N ILE A 145 -10.61 4.48 -10.16
CA ILE A 145 -9.94 3.23 -10.51
C ILE A 145 -8.43 3.32 -10.29
N GLU A 146 -7.85 4.51 -10.47
CA GLU A 146 -6.43 4.78 -10.22
C GLU A 146 -6.08 4.60 -8.74
N GLU A 147 -6.95 5.05 -7.82
CA GLU A 147 -6.78 4.82 -6.38
C GLU A 147 -6.77 3.32 -6.05
N ILE A 148 -7.66 2.55 -6.68
CA ILE A 148 -7.75 1.10 -6.47
C ILE A 148 -6.52 0.39 -7.02
N ILE A 149 -6.07 0.76 -8.23
CA ILE A 149 -4.84 0.22 -8.82
C ILE A 149 -3.61 0.56 -7.95
N TYR A 150 -3.56 1.76 -7.38
CA TYR A 150 -2.51 2.13 -6.45
C TYR A 150 -2.54 1.25 -5.19
N GLN A 151 -3.70 1.04 -4.58
CA GLN A 151 -3.82 0.14 -3.42
C GLN A 151 -3.43 -1.30 -3.77
N LEU A 152 -3.85 -1.80 -4.93
CA LEU A 152 -3.51 -3.13 -5.44
C LEU A 152 -2.00 -3.35 -5.54
N SER A 153 -1.27 -2.36 -6.05
CA SER A 153 0.19 -2.44 -6.21
C SER A 153 0.95 -2.64 -4.89
N ASN A 154 0.33 -2.30 -3.76
CA ASN A 154 0.88 -2.51 -2.41
C ASN A 154 0.48 -3.87 -1.79
N LEU A 155 -0.45 -4.59 -2.40
CA LEU A 155 -0.99 -5.85 -1.89
C LEU A 155 -0.56 -7.06 -2.71
N THR A 156 -0.36 -6.90 -4.03
CA THR A 156 -0.02 -8.00 -4.92
C THR A 156 0.86 -7.52 -6.08
N SER A 157 1.64 -8.44 -6.64
CA SER A 157 2.39 -8.24 -7.89
C SER A 157 1.61 -8.67 -9.13
N ARG A 158 0.34 -9.06 -9.00
CA ARG A 158 -0.51 -9.48 -10.11
C ARG A 158 -0.82 -8.32 -11.05
N THR A 159 -0.75 -8.58 -12.35
CA THR A 159 -1.16 -7.60 -13.38
C THR A 159 -2.67 -7.55 -13.50
N VAL A 160 -3.23 -6.34 -13.38
CA VAL A 160 -4.65 -6.06 -13.65
C VAL A 160 -4.90 -6.12 -15.15
N ILE A 161 -5.86 -6.94 -15.58
CA ILE A 161 -6.27 -7.09 -16.98
C ILE A 161 -7.43 -6.17 -17.30
N ASN A 162 -8.45 -6.15 -16.43
CA ASN A 162 -9.65 -5.37 -16.62
C ASN A 162 -10.23 -4.93 -15.25
N SER A 163 -11.09 -3.93 -15.28
CA SER A 163 -11.83 -3.47 -14.11
C SER A 163 -13.24 -3.04 -14.50
N ASP A 164 -14.23 -3.51 -13.73
CA ASP A 164 -15.63 -3.22 -13.96
C ASP A 164 -16.32 -2.78 -12.67
N LEU A 165 -17.36 -1.95 -12.81
CA LEU A 165 -18.28 -1.69 -11.71
C LEU A 165 -19.33 -2.79 -11.65
N ALA A 166 -19.50 -3.39 -10.47
CA ALA A 166 -20.58 -4.30 -10.16
C ALA A 166 -21.58 -3.63 -9.20
N TYR A 167 -22.85 -4.02 -9.29
CA TYR A 167 -23.90 -3.55 -8.38
C TYR A 167 -24.72 -4.72 -7.85
N TYR A 168 -24.95 -4.70 -6.54
CA TYR A 168 -25.86 -5.61 -5.85
C TYR A 168 -26.40 -4.96 -4.57
N GLN A 169 -27.70 -5.08 -4.31
CA GLN A 169 -28.33 -4.65 -3.06
C GLN A 169 -27.93 -3.22 -2.61
N LYS A 170 -28.08 -2.24 -3.50
CA LYS A 170 -27.79 -0.81 -3.23
C LYS A 170 -26.33 -0.48 -2.95
N LYS A 171 -25.41 -1.43 -3.15
CA LYS A 171 -23.97 -1.20 -3.08
C LYS A 171 -23.34 -1.35 -4.46
N CYS A 172 -22.35 -0.50 -4.72
CA CYS A 172 -21.44 -0.65 -5.84
C CYS A 172 -20.14 -1.30 -5.35
N TYR A 173 -19.57 -2.11 -6.22
CA TYR A 173 -18.31 -2.80 -6.00
C TYR A 173 -17.40 -2.58 -7.20
N TRP A 174 -16.11 -2.52 -6.94
CA TRP A 174 -15.10 -2.56 -7.97
C TRP A 174 -14.63 -4.01 -8.13
N LEU A 175 -14.93 -4.58 -9.29
CA LEU A 175 -14.44 -5.87 -9.73
C LEU A 175 -13.14 -5.68 -10.48
N VAL A 176 -12.07 -6.31 -10.02
CA VAL A 176 -10.76 -6.26 -10.66
C VAL A 176 -10.37 -7.65 -11.12
N GLU A 177 -10.08 -7.77 -12.40
CA GLU A 177 -9.72 -9.02 -13.06
C GLU A 177 -8.20 -9.14 -13.23
N PHE A 178 -7.68 -10.32 -12.96
CA PHE A 178 -6.31 -10.72 -13.23
C PHE A 178 -6.28 -11.87 -14.24
N ALA A 179 -5.07 -12.32 -14.61
CA ALA A 179 -4.90 -13.47 -15.49
C ALA A 179 -5.55 -14.74 -14.94
N LYS A 180 -5.87 -15.66 -15.87
CA LYS A 180 -6.41 -17.00 -15.58
C LYS A 180 -7.78 -16.98 -14.88
N GLU A 181 -8.68 -16.09 -15.29
CA GLU A 181 -10.05 -16.01 -14.77
C GLU A 181 -10.12 -15.75 -13.24
N THR A 182 -9.07 -15.13 -12.69
CA THR A 182 -8.98 -14.81 -11.27
C THR A 182 -9.36 -13.35 -11.03
N PHE A 183 -9.95 -13.05 -9.88
CA PHE A 183 -10.48 -11.72 -9.60
C PHE A 183 -10.43 -11.36 -8.13
N THR A 184 -10.55 -10.07 -7.83
CA THR A 184 -10.78 -9.56 -6.49
C THR A 184 -11.87 -8.49 -6.52
N VAL A 185 -12.34 -8.10 -5.34
CA VAL A 185 -13.46 -7.17 -5.19
C VAL A 185 -13.17 -6.16 -4.09
N PHE A 186 -13.45 -4.89 -4.38
CA PHE A 186 -13.44 -3.80 -3.42
C PHE A 186 -14.85 -3.21 -3.31
N ASP A 187 -15.16 -2.58 -2.18
CA ASP A 187 -16.34 -1.76 -2.03
C ASP A 187 -16.26 -0.51 -2.92
N GLY A 188 -17.35 0.25 -3.02
CA GLY A 188 -17.40 1.47 -3.81
C GLY A 188 -16.39 2.54 -3.36
N GLY A 189 -15.97 2.52 -2.10
CA GLY A 189 -14.95 3.42 -1.54
C GLY A 189 -13.52 2.90 -1.65
N GLY A 190 -13.30 1.84 -2.43
CA GLY A 190 -11.99 1.27 -2.69
C GLY A 190 -11.38 0.50 -1.52
N LYS A 191 -12.17 0.00 -0.56
CA LYS A 191 -11.70 -0.86 0.53
C LYS A 191 -11.96 -2.33 0.24
N PRO A 192 -11.10 -3.26 0.71
CA PRO A 192 -11.42 -4.68 0.68
C PRO A 192 -12.73 -4.96 1.41
N ILE A 193 -13.59 -5.79 0.82
CA ILE A 193 -14.84 -6.25 1.44
C ILE A 193 -14.57 -7.34 2.50
N ASP A 194 -15.46 -7.47 3.48
CA ASP A 194 -15.32 -8.46 4.54
C ASP A 194 -15.55 -9.91 4.05
N SER A 195 -15.12 -10.90 4.83
CA SER A 195 -15.14 -12.31 4.42
C SER A 195 -16.53 -12.88 4.18
N GLU A 196 -17.56 -12.38 4.86
CA GLU A 196 -18.95 -12.85 4.65
C GLU A 196 -19.52 -12.27 3.35
N GLU A 197 -19.29 -10.98 3.10
CA GLU A 197 -19.69 -10.28 1.89
C GLU A 197 -18.96 -10.83 0.66
N VAL A 198 -17.67 -11.20 0.79
CA VAL A 198 -16.90 -11.89 -0.26
C VAL A 198 -17.56 -13.18 -0.70
N GLN A 199 -18.07 -14.00 0.23
CA GLN A 199 -18.69 -15.28 -0.13
C GLN A 199 -19.93 -15.07 -1.00
N ILE A 200 -20.75 -14.07 -0.65
CA ILE A 200 -21.98 -13.76 -1.38
C ILE A 200 -21.65 -13.12 -2.73
N ILE A 201 -20.84 -12.06 -2.73
CA ILE A 201 -20.53 -11.27 -3.93
C ILE A 201 -19.63 -12.07 -4.88
N GLY A 202 -18.64 -12.78 -4.36
CA GLY A 202 -17.78 -13.67 -5.15
C GLY A 202 -18.57 -14.75 -5.87
N LYS A 203 -19.52 -15.39 -5.18
CA LYS A 203 -20.41 -16.38 -5.81
C LYS A 203 -21.30 -15.75 -6.89
N LEU A 204 -21.86 -14.58 -6.61
CA LEU A 204 -22.64 -13.86 -7.61
C LEU A 204 -21.79 -13.54 -8.84
N ILE A 205 -20.57 -13.00 -8.68
CA ILE A 205 -19.67 -12.70 -9.81
C ILE A 205 -19.41 -13.95 -10.65
N GLN A 206 -19.11 -15.10 -10.03
CA GLN A 206 -18.88 -16.36 -10.74
C GLN A 206 -20.11 -16.81 -11.55
N ASP A 207 -21.32 -16.65 -11.01
CA ASP A 207 -22.57 -17.01 -11.69
C ASP A 207 -22.95 -16.00 -12.81
N ASN A 208 -22.34 -14.81 -12.77
CA ASN A 208 -22.70 -13.67 -13.60
C ASN A 208 -21.68 -13.35 -14.70
N THR A 209 -20.48 -13.92 -14.61
CA THR A 209 -19.31 -13.61 -15.46
C THR A 209 -18.55 -14.89 -15.82
N GLU A 210 -17.44 -14.74 -16.55
CA GLU A 210 -16.52 -15.84 -16.87
C GLU A 210 -15.49 -16.11 -15.76
N LEU A 211 -15.43 -15.25 -14.74
CA LEU A 211 -14.46 -15.34 -13.65
C LEU A 211 -14.77 -16.52 -12.73
N ARG A 212 -13.73 -17.15 -12.17
CA ARG A 212 -13.84 -18.41 -11.44
C ARG A 212 -13.18 -18.38 -10.06
N GLU A 213 -12.05 -17.74 -9.89
CA GLU A 213 -11.28 -17.82 -8.64
C GLU A 213 -11.15 -16.45 -7.97
N TYR A 214 -11.63 -16.36 -6.73
CA TYR A 214 -11.46 -15.16 -5.92
C TYR A 214 -10.06 -15.14 -5.28
N VAL A 215 -9.38 -14.00 -5.38
CA VAL A 215 -8.08 -13.74 -4.77
C VAL A 215 -8.27 -12.85 -3.55
N ASP A 216 -8.00 -13.41 -2.38
CA ASP A 216 -7.89 -12.66 -1.13
C ASP A 216 -6.52 -11.99 -1.06
N LEU A 217 -6.51 -10.70 -1.37
CA LEU A 217 -5.29 -9.90 -1.41
C LEU A 217 -4.71 -9.60 -0.02
N LEU A 218 -5.55 -9.60 1.02
CA LEU A 218 -5.06 -9.40 2.38
C LEU A 218 -4.31 -10.65 2.83
N ALA A 219 -4.90 -11.83 2.61
CA ALA A 219 -4.23 -13.10 2.88
C ALA A 219 -2.96 -13.29 2.03
N GLU A 220 -2.98 -12.91 0.75
CA GLU A 220 -1.80 -12.97 -0.12
C GLU A 220 -0.67 -12.07 0.40
N ASN A 221 -0.99 -10.82 0.79
CA ASN A 221 0.00 -9.89 1.35
C ASN A 221 0.54 -10.37 2.70
N GLU A 222 -0.29 -10.93 3.57
CA GLU A 222 0.14 -11.53 4.83
C GLU A 222 1.08 -12.71 4.60
N ALA A 223 0.79 -13.58 3.63
CA ALA A 223 1.65 -14.69 3.24
C ALA A 223 3.00 -14.19 2.71
N ILE A 224 3.01 -13.14 1.88
CA ILE A 224 4.25 -12.51 1.37
C ILE A 224 5.08 -11.95 2.54
N LYS A 225 4.46 -11.17 3.44
CA LYS A 225 5.14 -10.60 4.62
C LYS A 225 5.69 -11.69 5.54
N ARG A 226 4.95 -12.77 5.74
CA ARG A 226 5.39 -13.93 6.52
C ARG A 226 6.60 -14.59 5.85
N MET A 227 6.56 -14.83 4.54
CA MET A 227 7.69 -15.40 3.81
C MET A 227 8.94 -14.52 3.91
N GLN A 228 8.81 -13.20 3.73
CA GLN A 228 9.90 -12.24 3.92
C GLN A 228 10.49 -12.31 5.34
N PHE A 229 9.64 -12.46 6.36
CA PHE A 229 10.08 -12.62 7.74
C PHE A 229 10.90 -13.91 7.93
N ILE A 230 10.44 -15.02 7.36
CA ILE A 230 11.13 -16.32 7.40
C ILE A 230 12.47 -16.24 6.65
N GLN A 231 12.52 -15.58 5.50
CA GLN A 231 13.76 -15.34 4.75
C GLN A 231 14.78 -14.58 5.61
N LYS A 232 14.35 -13.52 6.30
CA LYS A 232 15.23 -12.77 7.21
C LYS A 232 15.67 -13.59 8.41
N TYR A 233 14.82 -14.47 8.92
CA TYR A 233 15.20 -15.40 9.99
C TYR A 233 16.32 -16.35 9.52
N VAL A 234 16.18 -16.96 8.33
CA VAL A 234 17.21 -17.80 7.73
C VAL A 234 18.54 -17.04 7.59
N LEU A 235 18.49 -15.83 7.04
CA LEU A 235 19.67 -14.96 6.89
C LEU A 235 20.31 -14.61 8.24
N SER A 236 19.50 -14.31 9.26
CA SER A 236 19.95 -13.98 10.62
C SER A 236 20.70 -15.15 11.26
N VAL A 237 20.15 -16.35 11.18
CA VAL A 237 20.77 -17.56 11.74
C VAL A 237 22.10 -17.86 11.04
N LEU A 238 22.13 -17.74 9.71
CA LEU A 238 23.37 -17.92 8.94
C LEU A 238 24.43 -16.86 9.29
N LEU A 239 24.00 -15.62 9.54
CA LEU A 239 24.90 -14.53 9.93
C LEU A 239 25.51 -14.80 11.30
N ILE A 240 24.69 -15.15 12.29
CA ILE A 240 25.12 -15.42 13.67
C ILE A 240 26.08 -16.61 13.73
N THR A 241 25.80 -17.66 12.98
CA THR A 241 26.64 -18.86 12.98
C THR A 241 27.94 -18.67 12.22
N GLY A 242 27.96 -17.80 11.19
CA GLY A 242 29.13 -17.52 10.37
C GLY A 242 29.68 -18.74 9.60
N GLN A 243 28.94 -19.85 9.55
CA GLN A 243 29.38 -21.13 9.02
C GLN A 243 28.29 -21.81 8.19
N ALA A 244 28.69 -22.83 7.43
CA ALA A 244 27.77 -23.64 6.65
C ALA A 244 26.88 -24.51 7.54
N ILE A 245 25.56 -24.31 7.48
CA ILE A 245 24.58 -25.03 8.30
C ILE A 245 23.48 -25.68 7.45
N SER A 246 22.87 -26.73 7.99
CA SER A 246 21.74 -27.44 7.35
C SER A 246 20.39 -26.83 7.74
N VAL A 247 19.33 -27.19 7.01
CA VAL A 247 17.93 -26.81 7.33
C VAL A 247 17.55 -27.17 8.76
N ARG A 248 17.98 -28.34 9.25
CA ARG A 248 17.70 -28.78 10.63
C ARG A 248 18.30 -27.85 11.67
N GLN A 249 19.55 -27.41 11.46
CA GLN A 249 20.22 -26.48 12.37
C GLN A 249 19.56 -25.10 12.37
N ILE A 250 18.96 -24.67 11.26
CA ILE A 250 18.16 -23.42 11.21
C ILE A 250 16.88 -23.57 12.05
N LEU A 251 16.23 -24.74 12.00
CA LEU A 251 15.04 -25.05 12.78
C LEU A 251 15.31 -25.28 14.28
N GLU A 252 16.53 -25.66 14.64
CA GLU A 252 16.97 -25.91 16.02
C GLU A 252 17.60 -24.67 16.68
N ASN A 253 17.65 -23.52 16.00
CA ASN A 253 18.22 -22.31 16.57
C ASN A 253 17.37 -21.76 17.73
N GLU A 254 18.05 -21.31 18.79
CA GLU A 254 17.42 -20.81 20.03
C GLU A 254 16.49 -19.60 19.80
N ASN A 255 16.73 -18.78 18.77
CA ASN A 255 15.92 -17.60 18.49
C ASN A 255 14.58 -17.96 17.81
N ARG A 256 14.36 -19.23 17.46
CA ARG A 256 13.14 -19.68 16.78
C ARG A 256 11.88 -19.37 17.59
N GLU A 257 11.88 -19.65 18.89
CA GLU A 257 10.68 -19.46 19.72
C GLU A 257 10.24 -18.00 19.75
N ALA A 258 11.20 -17.07 19.85
CA ALA A 258 10.93 -15.63 19.80
C ALA A 258 10.33 -15.20 18.45
N ILE A 259 10.72 -15.85 17.35
CA ILE A 259 10.12 -15.61 16.04
C ILE A 259 8.74 -16.22 15.91
N GLU A 260 8.56 -17.48 16.31
CA GLU A 260 7.26 -18.17 16.22
C GLU A 260 6.19 -17.49 17.08
N SER A 261 6.58 -16.78 18.15
CA SER A 261 5.65 -15.95 18.94
C SER A 261 5.04 -14.78 18.15
N GLN A 262 5.73 -14.29 17.11
CA GLN A 262 5.31 -13.14 16.31
C GLN A 262 4.54 -13.52 15.05
N ILE A 263 4.92 -14.63 14.40
CA ILE A 263 4.35 -15.03 13.11
C ILE A 263 3.60 -16.36 13.17
N GLY A 264 3.70 -17.13 14.25
CA GLY A 264 3.22 -18.51 14.35
C GLY A 264 4.28 -19.54 13.95
N LYS A 265 3.98 -20.83 14.20
CA LYS A 265 4.91 -21.96 13.96
C LYS A 265 5.48 -21.94 12.54
N ILE A 266 6.78 -22.19 12.41
CA ILE A 266 7.45 -22.27 11.11
C ILE A 266 7.61 -23.73 10.72
N SER A 267 7.17 -24.09 9.52
CA SER A 267 7.33 -25.43 8.96
C SER A 267 8.67 -25.62 8.23
N LEU A 268 9.07 -26.88 8.05
CA LEU A 268 10.26 -27.22 7.29
C LEU A 268 10.12 -26.86 5.79
N ASP A 269 8.90 -26.97 5.25
CA ASP A 269 8.60 -26.61 3.88
C ASP A 269 8.74 -25.10 3.66
N GLU A 270 8.26 -24.27 4.59
CA GLU A 270 8.42 -22.82 4.52
C GLU A 270 9.89 -22.40 4.56
N ILE A 271 10.72 -23.01 5.42
CA ILE A 271 12.16 -22.76 5.43
C ILE A 271 12.79 -23.18 4.11
N SER A 272 12.38 -24.31 3.54
CA SER A 272 12.92 -24.80 2.27
C SER A 272 12.57 -23.86 1.12
N VAL A 273 11.33 -23.36 1.07
CA VAL A 273 10.89 -22.34 0.11
C VAL A 273 11.66 -21.03 0.30
N ALA A 274 11.83 -20.57 1.54
CA ALA A 274 12.60 -19.37 1.85
C ALA A 274 14.06 -19.49 1.36
N ILE A 275 14.70 -20.63 1.64
CA ILE A 275 16.08 -20.91 1.18
C ILE A 275 16.15 -20.92 -0.35
N GLN A 276 15.19 -21.57 -1.02
CA GLN A 276 15.17 -21.63 -2.48
C GLN A 276 15.06 -20.22 -3.09
N SER A 277 14.17 -19.39 -2.57
CA SER A 277 14.07 -17.99 -3.01
C SER A 277 15.35 -17.20 -2.74
N LEU A 278 16.01 -17.39 -1.59
CA LEU A 278 17.28 -16.72 -1.29
C LEU A 278 18.46 -17.21 -2.15
N LEU A 279 18.43 -18.46 -2.64
CA LEU A 279 19.38 -18.98 -3.63
C LEU A 279 19.15 -18.31 -5.00
N GLU A 280 17.90 -18.13 -5.42
CA GLU A 280 17.53 -17.44 -6.66
C GLU A 280 17.97 -15.97 -6.66
N GLU A 281 17.84 -15.30 -5.51
CA GLU A 281 18.35 -13.94 -5.25
C GLU A 281 19.89 -13.87 -5.10
N LYS A 282 20.59 -15.00 -5.19
CA LYS A 282 22.06 -15.11 -5.04
C LYS A 282 22.59 -14.58 -3.71
N LEU A 283 21.80 -14.70 -2.64
CA LEU A 283 22.20 -14.35 -1.28
C LEU A 283 22.83 -15.53 -0.53
N LEU A 284 22.58 -16.76 -0.99
CA LEU A 284 23.07 -18.00 -0.40
C LEU A 284 23.89 -18.82 -1.39
N ASP A 285 24.86 -19.57 -0.87
CA ASP A 285 25.58 -20.65 -1.55
C ASP A 285 25.26 -21.98 -0.86
N VAL A 286 25.27 -23.07 -1.62
CA VAL A 286 24.97 -24.41 -1.13
C VAL A 286 26.08 -25.39 -1.48
N LYS A 287 26.65 -26.03 -0.45
CA LYS A 287 27.68 -27.06 -0.59
C LYS A 287 27.35 -28.25 0.29
N LYS A 288 27.20 -29.43 -0.31
CA LYS A 288 26.90 -30.70 0.40
C LYS A 288 25.66 -30.60 1.32
N GLY A 289 24.60 -29.92 0.88
CA GLY A 289 23.36 -29.75 1.65
C GLY A 289 23.46 -28.80 2.84
N LYS A 290 24.53 -27.99 2.90
CA LYS A 290 24.70 -26.91 3.87
C LYS A 290 24.72 -25.57 3.14
N TYR A 291 24.15 -24.57 3.79
CA TYR A 291 23.95 -23.23 3.25
C TYR A 291 24.87 -22.24 3.96
N THR A 292 25.40 -21.28 3.20
CA THR A 292 26.21 -20.17 3.69
C THR A 292 25.75 -18.87 3.06
N LEU A 293 25.82 -17.76 3.79
CA LEU A 293 25.67 -16.42 3.20
C LEU A 293 26.75 -16.16 2.17
N ILE A 294 26.40 -15.49 1.08
CA ILE A 294 27.34 -14.97 0.10
C ILE A 294 27.72 -13.54 0.48
N THR A 295 28.95 -13.37 0.94
CA THR A 295 29.55 -12.09 1.33
C THR A 295 31.01 -12.03 0.87
N HIS A 296 31.65 -10.87 0.97
CA HIS A 296 33.06 -10.70 0.60
C HIS A 296 34.04 -11.41 1.53
N HIS A 297 33.61 -11.83 2.73
CA HIS A 297 34.40 -12.68 3.63
C HIS A 297 34.20 -14.19 3.39
N THR A 298 33.32 -14.56 2.46
CA THR A 298 32.99 -15.96 2.18
C THR A 298 33.25 -16.26 0.70
N ASN A 299 32.23 -16.62 -0.07
CA ASN A 299 32.35 -17.03 -1.47
C ASN A 299 31.88 -15.93 -2.45
N GLY A 300 31.67 -14.70 -1.96
CA GLY A 300 31.10 -13.58 -2.73
C GLY A 300 32.09 -12.46 -3.01
N GLN A 301 31.59 -11.42 -3.69
CA GLN A 301 32.28 -10.14 -3.84
C GLN A 301 31.69 -9.11 -2.88
N ILE A 302 32.34 -7.95 -2.76
CA ILE A 302 31.83 -6.83 -1.96
C ILE A 302 30.41 -6.38 -2.36
N ASN A 303 30.08 -6.44 -3.65
CA ASN A 303 28.73 -6.17 -4.16
C ASN A 303 27.69 -7.20 -3.67
N SER A 304 28.09 -8.45 -3.41
CA SER A 304 27.22 -9.44 -2.77
C SER A 304 26.87 -9.03 -1.34
N THR A 305 27.81 -8.43 -0.63
CA THR A 305 27.59 -7.90 0.73
C THR A 305 26.63 -6.71 0.70
N VAL A 306 26.78 -5.80 -0.28
CA VAL A 306 25.82 -4.72 -0.50
C VAL A 306 24.42 -5.27 -0.78
N ALA A 307 24.29 -6.26 -1.67
CA ALA A 307 23.00 -6.89 -1.97
C ALA A 307 22.35 -7.53 -0.72
N PHE A 308 23.15 -8.26 0.06
CA PHE A 308 22.72 -8.81 1.35
C PHE A 308 22.24 -7.71 2.31
N ILE A 309 23.02 -6.66 2.52
CA ILE A 309 22.68 -5.56 3.44
C ILE A 309 21.38 -4.88 3.01
N ARG A 310 21.22 -4.59 1.71
CA ARG A 310 20.00 -4.00 1.16
C ARG A 310 18.80 -4.88 1.45
N TYR A 311 18.89 -6.18 1.20
CA TYR A 311 17.80 -7.11 1.44
C TYR A 311 17.48 -7.29 2.93
N PHE A 312 18.53 -7.50 3.73
CA PHE A 312 18.44 -7.83 5.15
C PHE A 312 17.86 -6.68 5.99
N LEU A 313 18.30 -5.45 5.71
CA LEU A 313 17.91 -4.26 6.47
C LEU A 313 16.68 -3.53 5.91
N ASN A 314 16.12 -3.94 4.77
CA ASN A 314 14.92 -3.30 4.22
C ASN A 314 13.71 -3.56 5.12
N ASP A 315 12.75 -2.64 5.23
CA ASP A 315 11.52 -2.80 6.01
C ASP A 315 11.73 -3.20 7.49
N ARG A 316 11.51 -4.48 7.83
CA ARG A 316 11.62 -5.04 9.19
C ARG A 316 12.97 -5.71 9.42
N ILE A 317 13.61 -5.44 10.56
CA ILE A 317 14.92 -5.98 10.92
C ILE A 317 14.78 -6.97 12.09
N LEU A 318 15.47 -8.10 12.02
CA LEU A 318 15.57 -9.04 13.13
C LEU A 318 16.76 -8.66 14.03
N LEU A 319 16.44 -8.05 15.16
CA LEU A 319 17.42 -7.37 16.01
C LEU A 319 18.49 -8.29 16.60
N PHE A 320 18.17 -9.56 16.85
CA PHE A 320 19.10 -10.52 17.47
C PHE A 320 20.33 -10.86 16.58
N ALA A 321 20.31 -10.50 15.29
CA ALA A 321 21.46 -10.66 14.41
C ALA A 321 22.37 -9.42 14.37
N LEU A 322 21.86 -8.25 14.77
CA LEU A 322 22.65 -7.01 14.83
C LEU A 322 23.67 -7.09 15.96
N GLY A 323 24.82 -6.44 15.79
CA GLY A 323 25.85 -6.39 16.83
C GLY A 323 26.69 -7.66 16.99
N THR A 324 26.29 -8.74 16.34
CA THR A 324 27.06 -9.98 16.32
C THR A 324 28.41 -9.77 15.64
N LYS A 325 29.41 -10.56 16.04
CA LYS A 325 30.76 -10.48 15.45
C LYS A 325 30.71 -10.53 13.91
N HIS A 326 29.99 -11.50 13.36
CA HIS A 326 29.90 -11.67 11.91
C HIS A 326 29.14 -10.54 11.21
N TYR A 327 28.10 -9.95 11.84
CA TYR A 327 27.46 -8.74 11.31
C TYR A 327 28.45 -7.58 11.23
N TRP A 328 29.19 -7.35 12.31
CA TRP A 328 30.16 -6.29 12.42
C TRP A 328 31.37 -6.44 11.52
N ASP A 329 31.83 -7.67 11.30
CA ASP A 329 32.96 -7.96 10.42
C ASP A 329 32.62 -7.55 8.98
N LEU A 330 31.35 -7.70 8.54
CA LEU A 330 30.91 -7.26 7.20
C LEU A 330 31.00 -5.75 6.97
N ILE A 331 31.12 -4.95 8.03
CA ILE A 331 31.10 -3.49 7.98
C ILE A 331 32.52 -2.99 8.21
N ASP A 332 33.30 -3.06 7.14
CA ASP A 332 34.73 -2.83 7.13
C ASP A 332 35.13 -1.69 6.16
N PRO A 333 36.43 -1.33 6.10
CA PRO A 333 36.89 -0.30 5.18
C PRO A 333 36.66 -0.60 3.69
N GLU A 334 36.60 -1.89 3.30
CA GLU A 334 36.35 -2.29 1.91
C GLU A 334 34.90 -1.97 1.52
N LEU A 335 33.93 -2.30 2.38
CA LEU A 335 32.53 -1.93 2.18
C LEU A 335 32.35 -0.41 2.13
N LEU A 336 32.99 0.33 3.03
CA LEU A 336 32.91 1.79 3.03
C LEU A 336 33.43 2.37 1.71
N GLN A 337 34.51 1.82 1.16
CA GLN A 337 35.05 2.31 -0.10
C GLN A 337 34.06 2.11 -1.26
N VAL A 338 33.36 0.98 -1.31
CA VAL A 338 32.30 0.71 -2.29
C VAL A 338 31.11 1.64 -2.10
N ILE A 339 30.71 1.90 -0.86
CA ILE A 339 29.70 2.90 -0.53
C ILE A 339 30.08 4.26 -1.12
N LEU A 340 31.29 4.74 -0.89
CA LEU A 340 31.74 6.03 -1.41
C LEU A 340 31.77 6.07 -2.94
N THR A 341 32.16 4.97 -3.59
CA THR A 341 32.08 4.84 -5.05
C THR A 341 30.62 4.91 -5.54
N MET A 342 29.68 4.24 -4.87
CA MET A 342 28.25 4.29 -5.20
C MET A 342 27.65 5.70 -5.05
N GLN A 343 28.21 6.52 -4.16
CA GLN A 343 27.81 7.92 -3.99
C GLN A 343 28.48 8.89 -4.98
N GLY A 344 29.07 8.38 -6.07
CA GLY A 344 29.71 9.18 -7.12
C GLY A 344 31.19 9.44 -6.85
N GLU A 345 31.94 8.38 -6.53
CA GLU A 345 33.41 8.43 -6.33
C GLU A 345 33.87 9.42 -5.26
N MET A 346 33.12 9.49 -4.14
CA MET A 346 33.46 10.39 -3.03
C MET A 346 34.82 10.04 -2.40
N SER A 347 35.55 11.08 -2.00
CA SER A 347 36.82 10.93 -1.27
C SER A 347 36.74 11.64 0.07
N LEU A 348 36.75 10.85 1.14
CA LEU A 348 36.77 11.32 2.53
C LEU A 348 38.21 11.26 3.06
N ASP A 349 38.57 12.20 3.95
CA ASP A 349 39.81 12.11 4.71
C ASP A 349 39.77 10.94 5.72
N ALA A 350 40.93 10.56 6.25
CA ALA A 350 41.06 9.38 7.10
C ALA A 350 40.26 9.45 8.40
N GLU A 351 40.13 10.64 9.00
CA GLU A 351 39.38 10.86 10.23
C GLU A 351 37.87 10.71 9.95
N THR A 352 37.38 11.38 8.90
CA THR A 352 35.98 11.28 8.48
C THR A 352 35.61 9.85 8.08
N LYS A 353 36.50 9.11 7.40
CA LYS A 353 36.29 7.68 7.08
C LYS A 353 36.11 6.84 8.35
N ALA A 354 36.98 7.03 9.34
CA ALA A 354 36.92 6.28 10.59
C ALA A 354 35.62 6.57 11.38
N VAL A 355 35.18 7.83 11.40
CA VAL A 355 33.90 8.23 12.03
C VAL A 355 32.71 7.63 11.28
N CYS A 356 32.67 7.77 9.95
CA CYS A 356 31.59 7.21 9.13
C CYS A 356 31.48 5.69 9.30
N LEU A 357 32.62 4.98 9.29
CA LEU A 357 32.64 3.53 9.47
C LEU A 357 32.02 3.11 10.80
N LYS A 358 32.35 3.80 11.90
CA LYS A 358 31.76 3.53 13.22
C LYS A 358 30.25 3.78 13.23
N LEU A 359 29.82 4.95 12.75
CA LEU A 359 28.40 5.31 12.75
C LEU A 359 27.56 4.36 11.90
N ILE A 360 28.04 4.01 10.70
CA ILE A 360 27.39 3.04 9.81
C ILE A 360 27.38 1.63 10.43
N ARG A 361 28.44 1.26 11.15
CA ARG A 361 28.50 -0.04 11.86
C ARG A 361 27.50 -0.15 13.01
N TRP A 362 27.20 0.96 13.68
CA TRP A 362 26.22 1.00 14.75
C TRP A 362 24.80 1.17 14.24
N SER A 363 24.56 2.04 13.25
CA SER A 363 23.23 2.40 12.79
C SER A 363 22.78 1.59 11.57
N PRO A 364 21.81 0.68 11.70
CA PRO A 364 21.26 -0.04 10.56
C PRO A 364 20.61 0.89 9.53
N ARG A 365 19.95 1.99 9.93
CA ARG A 365 19.38 2.97 8.98
C ARG A 365 20.47 3.71 8.22
N ALA A 366 21.55 4.11 8.88
CA ALA A 366 22.68 4.75 8.20
C ALA A 366 23.33 3.79 7.19
N LEU A 367 23.49 2.51 7.56
CA LEU A 367 24.06 1.50 6.69
C LEU A 367 23.21 1.23 5.44
N ILE A 368 21.91 0.96 5.59
CA ILE A 368 21.05 0.70 4.43
C ILE A 368 20.96 1.93 3.52
N TRP A 369 20.86 3.14 4.09
CA TRP A 369 20.86 4.37 3.29
C TRP A 369 22.16 4.53 2.50
N ALA A 370 23.32 4.35 3.16
CA ALA A 370 24.63 4.49 2.53
C ALA A 370 24.84 3.45 1.41
N CYS A 371 24.21 2.28 1.55
CA CYS A 371 24.17 1.25 0.51
C CYS A 371 23.26 1.58 -0.68
N HIS A 372 22.53 2.70 -0.71
CA HIS A 372 21.74 3.14 -1.87
C HIS A 372 22.27 4.46 -2.43
N PRO A 373 22.30 4.65 -3.77
CA PRO A 373 22.76 5.91 -4.33
C PRO A 373 21.85 7.08 -3.94
N ASP A 374 22.43 8.14 -3.37
CA ASP A 374 21.70 9.37 -3.04
C ASP A 374 21.70 10.32 -4.25
N THR A 375 20.51 10.70 -4.71
CA THR A 375 20.34 11.56 -5.88
C THR A 375 21.00 12.93 -5.74
N PHE A 376 21.06 13.49 -4.53
CA PHE A 376 21.72 14.77 -4.30
C PHE A 376 23.23 14.64 -4.50
N LEU A 377 23.84 13.61 -3.92
CA LEU A 377 25.28 13.33 -4.07
C LEU A 377 25.64 13.05 -5.55
N LEU A 378 24.85 12.23 -6.24
CA LEU A 378 25.08 11.92 -7.65
C LEU A 378 24.94 13.15 -8.57
N ASN A 379 23.96 14.02 -8.31
CA ASN A 379 23.73 15.21 -9.13
C ASN A 379 24.83 16.26 -8.96
N GLN A 380 25.43 16.37 -7.78
CA GLN A 380 26.59 17.25 -7.55
C GLN A 380 27.80 16.84 -8.39
N GLN A 381 27.97 15.54 -8.65
CA GLN A 381 29.08 15.00 -9.44
C GLN A 381 28.87 15.20 -10.95
N LYS A 382 27.63 15.03 -11.45
CA LYS A 382 27.33 15.15 -12.89
C LYS A 382 27.46 16.57 -13.45
N ASN A 383 27.26 17.60 -12.63
CA ASN A 383 27.27 19.00 -13.09
C ASN A 383 28.65 19.66 -13.07
N ASN A 384 29.68 18.99 -12.54
CA ASN A 384 31.01 19.56 -12.37
C ASN A 384 32.07 18.75 -13.14
N LEU A 385 32.31 19.13 -14.41
CA LEU A 385 33.40 18.58 -15.24
C LEU A 385 34.82 18.87 -14.67
N GLN A 386 34.92 19.71 -13.65
CA GLN A 386 36.03 19.80 -12.72
C GLN A 386 35.43 19.95 -11.32
N LEU A 387 35.59 18.94 -10.46
CA LEU A 387 35.23 19.06 -9.04
C LEU A 387 36.08 20.17 -8.42
N ASP A 388 35.49 21.35 -8.24
CA ASP A 388 36.04 22.32 -7.31
C ASP A 388 36.09 21.67 -5.91
N LEU A 389 37.22 21.82 -5.23
CA LEU A 389 37.46 21.31 -3.87
C LEU A 389 36.35 21.70 -2.91
N GLN A 390 35.75 22.89 -3.10
CA GLN A 390 34.63 23.36 -2.29
C GLN A 390 33.36 22.51 -2.48
N THR A 391 33.06 22.06 -3.70
CA THR A 391 31.87 21.22 -3.95
C THR A 391 32.05 19.82 -3.36
N ALA A 392 33.27 19.26 -3.46
CA ALA A 392 33.60 17.97 -2.84
C ALA A 392 33.45 18.03 -1.30
N GLN A 393 33.89 19.13 -0.68
CA GLN A 393 33.72 19.35 0.76
C GLN A 393 32.25 19.41 1.17
N VAL A 394 31.39 20.06 0.37
CA VAL A 394 29.94 20.12 0.64
C VAL A 394 29.32 18.72 0.56
N GLY A 395 29.66 17.92 -0.45
CA GLY A 395 29.19 16.54 -0.57
C GLY A 395 29.63 15.66 0.60
N ASN A 396 30.90 15.75 0.99
CA ASN A 396 31.45 15.03 2.14
C ASN A 396 30.74 15.41 3.45
N ALA A 397 30.55 16.71 3.69
CA ALA A 397 29.84 17.22 4.86
C ALA A 397 28.37 16.77 4.87
N TYR A 398 27.70 16.77 3.71
CA TYR A 398 26.33 16.26 3.58
C TYR A 398 26.25 14.77 3.91
N PHE A 399 27.14 13.95 3.35
CA PHE A 399 27.17 12.51 3.62
C PHE A 399 27.37 12.21 5.11
N LEU A 400 28.37 12.82 5.74
CA LEU A 400 28.62 12.65 7.18
C LEU A 400 27.41 13.10 8.01
N ARG A 401 26.86 14.28 7.72
CA ARG A 401 25.67 14.80 8.41
C ARG A 401 24.50 13.84 8.29
N LYS A 402 24.25 13.29 7.10
CA LYS A 402 23.15 12.36 6.88
C LYS A 402 23.33 11.06 7.65
N VAL A 403 24.56 10.52 7.70
CA VAL A 403 24.91 9.35 8.52
C VAL A 403 24.66 9.65 10.00
N MET A 404 25.08 10.81 10.51
CA MET A 404 24.83 11.24 11.90
C MET A 404 23.33 11.37 12.20
N ASP A 405 22.58 12.02 11.31
CA ASP A 405 21.12 12.21 11.48
C ASP A 405 20.39 10.86 11.53
N LEU A 406 20.80 9.88 10.71
CA LEU A 406 20.22 8.53 10.71
C LEU A 406 20.62 7.73 11.95
N PHE A 407 21.86 7.88 12.42
CA PHE A 407 22.30 7.30 13.68
C PHE A 407 21.49 7.83 14.86
N LEU A 408 21.26 9.15 14.94
CA LEU A 408 20.44 9.75 15.99
C LEU A 408 19.00 9.23 15.98
N LYS A 409 18.42 9.06 14.79
CA LYS A 409 17.07 8.47 14.66
C LYS A 409 17.03 7.01 15.13
N ASP A 410 18.07 6.23 14.86
CA ASP A 410 18.16 4.86 15.36
C ASP A 410 18.34 4.82 16.87
N TYR A 411 19.16 5.72 17.44
CA TYR A 411 19.39 5.78 18.87
C TYR A 411 18.13 6.13 19.67
N ASP A 412 17.28 7.00 19.10
CA ASP A 412 16.00 7.40 19.71
C ASP A 412 14.89 6.33 19.56
N GLU A 413 15.04 5.41 18.61
CA GLU A 413 14.05 4.37 18.29
C GLU A 413 13.89 3.34 19.41
N ASP A 414 12.67 3.23 19.96
CA ASP A 414 12.31 2.30 21.05
C ASP A 414 12.85 0.87 20.83
N GLY A 415 12.66 0.34 19.61
CA GLY A 415 13.07 -1.03 19.26
C GLY A 415 14.59 -1.26 19.28
N LEU A 416 15.42 -0.22 19.09
CA LEU A 416 16.87 -0.35 18.98
C LEU A 416 17.62 -0.02 20.28
N ARG A 417 16.95 0.52 21.31
CA ARG A 417 17.61 0.93 22.56
C ARG A 417 18.38 -0.20 23.24
N LYS A 418 17.81 -1.41 23.26
CA LYS A 418 18.49 -2.59 23.82
C LYS A 418 19.74 -2.95 23.04
N TYR A 419 19.68 -2.86 21.71
CA TYR A 419 20.82 -3.10 20.84
C TYR A 419 21.93 -2.05 21.08
N PHE A 420 21.60 -0.76 21.16
CA PHE A 420 22.59 0.28 21.45
C PHE A 420 23.25 0.12 22.82
N LEU A 421 22.45 -0.12 23.87
CA LEU A 421 22.97 -0.23 25.23
C LEU A 421 23.75 -1.52 25.45
N LYS A 422 23.18 -2.68 25.08
CA LYS A 422 23.74 -4.00 25.43
C LYS A 422 24.75 -4.52 24.41
N GLU A 423 24.47 -4.36 23.12
CA GLU A 423 25.34 -4.91 22.06
C GLU A 423 26.41 -3.90 21.62
N CYS A 424 26.05 -2.62 21.41
CA CYS A 424 27.02 -1.60 21.01
C CYS A 424 27.79 -0.97 22.18
N GLY A 425 27.29 -1.08 23.41
CA GLY A 425 27.86 -0.39 24.58
C GLY A 425 27.72 1.14 24.53
N ILE A 426 26.77 1.67 23.76
CA ILE A 426 26.54 3.10 23.61
C ILE A 426 25.51 3.55 24.65
N VAL A 427 26.03 4.18 25.70
CA VAL A 427 25.25 4.57 26.88
C VAL A 427 24.65 5.97 26.77
N GLU A 428 25.28 6.86 26.01
CA GLU A 428 24.89 8.27 25.93
C GLU A 428 25.25 8.87 24.57
N VAL A 429 24.40 9.78 24.09
CA VAL A 429 24.66 10.65 22.96
C VAL A 429 24.49 12.11 23.37
N GLU A 430 25.53 12.89 23.14
CA GLU A 430 25.51 14.34 23.27
C GLU A 430 25.40 15.01 21.90
N THR A 431 24.46 15.94 21.76
CA THR A 431 24.29 16.77 20.57
C THR A 431 24.42 18.24 20.92
N GLU A 432 25.23 18.95 20.16
CA GLU A 432 25.36 20.41 20.24
C GLU A 432 24.94 21.05 18.91
N ILE A 433 23.89 21.86 18.96
CA ILE A 433 23.39 22.61 17.80
C ILE A 433 23.70 24.08 18.00
N LYS A 434 24.46 24.63 17.05
CA LYS A 434 24.80 26.05 16.97
C LYS A 434 24.20 26.64 15.70
N LEU A 435 23.19 27.50 15.84
CA LEU A 435 22.58 28.18 14.70
C LEU A 435 23.17 29.58 14.57
N ARG A 436 23.40 30.04 13.34
CA ARG A 436 23.81 31.42 13.04
C ARG A 436 22.84 31.99 12.02
N ILE A 437 21.90 32.81 12.49
CA ILE A 437 20.87 33.43 11.65
C ILE A 437 21.41 34.78 11.19
N LYS A 438 21.58 34.97 9.88
CA LYS A 438 22.14 36.18 9.29
C LYS A 438 21.13 36.83 8.36
N SER A 439 21.07 38.15 8.36
CA SER A 439 20.50 38.95 7.28
C SER A 439 21.58 39.24 6.23
N ILE A 440 21.24 40.03 5.21
CA ILE A 440 22.22 40.54 4.24
C ILE A 440 23.26 41.45 4.92
N GLU A 441 22.90 42.10 6.03
CA GLU A 441 23.71 43.16 6.64
C GLU A 441 24.36 42.73 7.96
N THR A 442 23.73 41.84 8.73
CA THR A 442 24.12 41.56 10.12
C THR A 442 23.84 40.11 10.55
N LEU A 443 24.53 39.67 11.61
CA LEU A 443 24.14 38.49 12.37
C LEU A 443 22.93 38.86 13.24
N LEU A 444 21.81 38.19 13.04
CA LEU A 444 20.55 38.42 13.76
C LEU A 444 20.50 37.65 15.08
N ALA A 445 20.95 36.40 15.09
CA ALA A 445 20.92 35.55 16.28
C ALA A 445 21.94 34.40 16.20
N GLU A 446 22.41 33.94 17.37
CA GLU A 446 23.30 32.78 17.48
C GLU A 446 22.89 31.87 18.66
N PRO A 447 21.70 31.23 18.62
CA PRO A 447 21.30 30.33 19.71
C PRO A 447 22.16 29.06 19.70
N ARG A 448 22.48 28.59 20.90
CA ARG A 448 23.22 27.34 21.15
C ARG A 448 22.35 26.44 22.03
N ASN A 449 22.16 25.21 21.60
CA ASN A 449 21.46 24.19 22.37
C ASN A 449 22.37 22.97 22.54
N LYS A 450 22.56 22.52 23.78
CA LYS A 450 23.31 21.31 24.11
C LYS A 450 22.35 20.35 24.80
N GLN A 451 22.24 19.14 24.27
CA GLN A 451 21.36 18.10 24.77
C GLN A 451 22.14 16.80 24.95
N ARG A 452 21.92 16.14 26.10
CA ARG A 452 22.52 14.85 26.43
C ARG A 452 21.40 13.85 26.70
N ILE A 453 21.38 12.75 25.96
CA ILE A 453 20.40 11.68 26.12
C ILE A 453 21.16 10.40 26.44
N ALA A 454 20.88 9.80 27.59
CA ALA A 454 21.41 8.51 27.99
C ALA A 454 20.35 7.42 27.88
N LEU A 455 20.78 6.17 27.72
CA LEU A 455 19.92 4.99 27.83
C LEU A 455 20.08 4.37 29.21
N GLY A 456 18.98 4.26 29.94
CA GLY A 456 18.92 3.63 31.27
C GLY A 456 18.10 2.36 31.25
N GLN A 457 18.55 1.33 31.96
CA GLN A 457 17.75 0.13 32.21
C GLN A 457 16.93 0.33 33.50
N MET A 458 15.61 0.17 33.41
CA MET A 458 14.75 0.15 34.59
C MET A 458 14.92 -1.16 35.37
N SER A 459 14.51 -1.16 36.65
CA SER A 459 14.54 -2.38 37.46
C SER A 459 13.56 -3.44 36.95
N GLU A 460 13.75 -4.68 37.41
CA GLU A 460 12.93 -5.84 37.07
C GLU A 460 11.43 -5.62 37.35
N GLU A 461 11.09 -4.82 38.39
CA GLU A 461 9.72 -4.42 38.73
C GLU A 461 9.01 -3.65 37.59
N TYR A 462 9.78 -3.02 36.70
CA TYR A 462 9.28 -2.31 35.52
C TYR A 462 9.60 -3.07 34.21
N GLY A 463 9.89 -4.37 34.30
CA GLY A 463 10.06 -5.25 33.15
C GLY A 463 11.39 -5.11 32.40
N ASP A 464 12.45 -4.62 33.05
CA ASP A 464 13.80 -4.48 32.46
C ASP A 464 13.84 -3.65 31.17
N VAL A 465 12.89 -2.72 31.02
CA VAL A 465 12.76 -1.86 29.85
C VAL A 465 13.90 -0.84 29.82
N ILE A 466 14.41 -0.55 28.61
CA ILE A 466 15.41 0.49 28.40
C ILE A 466 14.73 1.77 27.93
N ILE A 467 14.97 2.86 28.66
CA ILE A 467 14.33 4.16 28.44
C ILE A 467 15.38 5.25 28.16
N PRO A 468 15.03 6.29 27.39
CA PRO A 468 15.85 7.46 27.21
C PRO A 468 15.74 8.36 28.45
N MET A 469 16.86 8.93 28.88
CA MET A 469 16.96 9.82 30.03
C MET A 469 17.66 11.10 29.60
N LEU A 470 17.02 12.24 29.86
CA LEU A 470 17.65 13.54 29.66
C LEU A 470 18.68 13.77 30.77
N ILE A 471 19.94 13.95 30.39
CA ILE A 471 21.03 14.22 31.32
C ILE A 471 21.24 15.73 31.42
N LEU A 472 21.28 16.24 32.66
CA LEU A 472 21.55 17.65 32.91
C LEU A 472 23.00 17.98 32.54
N PRO A 473 23.28 19.18 31.99
CA PRO A 473 24.63 19.54 31.52
C PRO A 473 25.75 19.40 32.55
N GLU A 474 25.44 19.60 33.84
CA GLU A 474 26.41 19.55 34.95
C GLU A 474 26.68 18.14 35.48
N GLN A 475 25.96 17.13 35.01
CA GLN A 475 26.20 15.76 35.46
C GLN A 475 27.52 15.20 34.92
N PRO A 476 28.21 14.35 35.70
CA PRO A 476 29.47 13.74 35.28
C PRO A 476 29.27 12.84 34.06
N GLU A 477 30.33 12.73 33.26
CA GLU A 477 30.37 11.89 32.07
C GLU A 477 30.23 10.40 32.43
N PRO A 478 29.74 9.54 31.52
CA PRO A 478 29.53 8.12 31.82
C PRO A 478 30.77 7.40 32.36
N TRP A 479 31.97 7.71 31.84
CA TRP A 479 33.23 7.12 32.30
C TRP A 479 33.73 7.67 33.64
N GLU A 480 33.21 8.82 34.10
CA GLU A 480 33.53 9.37 35.42
C GLU A 480 32.71 8.68 36.52
N ARG A 481 31.48 8.26 36.21
CA ARG A 481 30.57 7.57 37.14
C ARG A 481 31.08 6.20 37.58
N GLN A 482 31.71 5.45 36.67
CA GLN A 482 32.29 4.14 36.97
C GLN A 482 33.43 4.22 38.02
N ASN A 483 34.15 5.34 38.07
CA ASN A 483 35.24 5.55 39.02
C ASN A 483 34.76 5.95 40.42
N ILE A 484 33.50 6.38 40.57
CA ILE A 484 32.90 6.75 41.86
C ILE A 484 32.42 5.48 42.59
N ILE A 485 31.77 4.56 41.88
CA ILE A 485 31.28 3.29 42.45
C ILE A 485 32.44 2.41 42.98
N ASN A 486 33.56 2.35 42.24
CA ASN A 486 34.75 1.59 42.66
C ASN A 486 35.54 2.24 43.82
N ARG A 487 35.22 3.48 44.20
CA ARG A 487 35.82 4.15 45.37
C ARG A 487 35.04 3.92 46.66
N ASP A 488 33.76 3.60 46.57
CA ASP A 488 32.92 3.31 47.74
C ASP A 488 32.99 1.83 48.17
N GLU A 489 33.70 0.97 47.43
CA GLU A 489 33.93 -0.44 47.76
C GLU A 489 35.36 -0.76 48.28
N ASN A 490 36.20 0.24 48.60
CA ASN A 490 37.52 0.04 49.24
C ASN A 490 37.62 0.64 50.64
#